data_AF-A0A8D5U0H2-F1
#
_entry.id   AF-A0A8D5U0H2-F1
#
_cell.length_a   1.000
_cell.length_b   1.000
_cell.length_c   1.000
_cell.angle_alpha   90.00
_cell.angle_beta   90.00
_cell.angle_gamma   90.00
#
_symmetry.space_group_name_H-M   'P 1'
#
loop_
_entity.id
_entity.type
_entity.pdbx_description
1 polymer ?
#
loop_
_entity_poly.entity_id
_entity_poly.type
_entity_poly.pdbx_seq_one_letter_code
_entity_poly.pdbx_strand_id
1 'polypeptide(L)'
;MKVKYYEWIRHGMTEPLLTVNVYKKVEDGKVIATYRIVYYANTTFVIYEDDKYRGGEVVDIIPSSIEGVKKEVLKYYEDGKDDLIVTGEQDYGEKLLDELLEE
;
A
#
# COMPACT_ATOMS: atom_id res chain seq x y z
N MET A 1 0.08 14.27 3.24
CA MET A 1 -0.07 12.84 3.61
C MET A 1 0.85 12.48 4.77
N LYS A 2 0.45 11.59 5.68
CA LYS A 2 1.31 11.13 6.78
C LYS A 2 1.57 9.62 6.72
N VAL A 3 2.81 9.24 6.47
CA VAL A 3 3.28 7.84 6.59
C VAL A 3 3.34 7.46 8.06
N LYS A 4 2.62 6.42 8.46
CA LYS A 4 2.59 5.98 9.86
C LYS A 4 3.78 5.10 10.21
N TYR A 5 4.15 4.22 9.29
CA TYR A 5 5.23 3.25 9.49
C TYR A 5 5.85 2.85 8.16
N TYR A 6 7.16 2.66 8.16
CA TYR A 6 7.86 2.00 7.09
C TYR A 6 8.92 1.04 7.63
N GLU A 7 9.14 -0.07 6.93
CA GLU A 7 10.14 -1.08 7.27
C GLU A 7 10.75 -1.70 6.02
N TRP A 8 12.08 -1.84 6.04
CA TRP A 8 12.82 -2.43 4.94
C TRP A 8 13.19 -3.89 5.22
N ILE A 9 12.76 -4.77 4.33
CA ILE A 9 13.00 -6.21 4.41
C ILE A 9 13.58 -6.70 3.09
N ARG A 10 14.35 -7.78 3.16
CA ARG A 10 14.74 -8.53 1.95
C ARG A 10 13.61 -9.48 1.59
N HIS A 11 13.20 -9.46 0.33
CA HIS A 11 12.18 -10.37 -0.18
C HIS A 11 12.80 -11.70 -0.64
N GLY A 12 12.05 -12.79 -0.50
CA GLY A 12 12.29 -14.05 -1.20
C GLY A 12 11.72 -14.03 -2.62
N MET A 13 12.09 -15.01 -3.45
CA MET A 13 11.74 -15.05 -4.90
C MET A 13 10.24 -14.93 -5.22
N THR A 14 9.37 -15.33 -4.29
CA THR A 14 7.90 -15.34 -4.45
C THR A 14 7.19 -14.25 -3.65
N GLU A 15 7.95 -13.40 -2.96
CA GLU A 15 7.42 -12.32 -2.13
C GLU A 15 7.33 -11.02 -2.93
N PRO A 16 6.38 -10.14 -2.60
CA PRO A 16 6.33 -8.83 -3.23
C PRO A 16 7.59 -8.03 -2.91
N LEU A 17 8.05 -7.25 -3.89
CA LEU A 17 9.16 -6.31 -3.73
C LEU A 17 8.77 -5.16 -2.80
N LEU A 18 7.50 -4.76 -2.83
CA LEU A 18 6.94 -3.71 -2.00
C LEU A 18 5.47 -4.02 -1.69
N THR A 19 5.06 -3.76 -0.47
CA THR A 19 3.68 -3.85 0.00
C THR A 19 3.31 -2.53 0.64
N VAL A 20 2.22 -1.92 0.16
CA VAL A 20 1.66 -0.71 0.75
C VAL A 20 0.27 -1.03 1.28
N ASN A 21 0.04 -0.75 2.56
CA ASN A 21 -1.27 -0.91 3.19
C ASN A 21 -1.85 0.47 3.50
N VAL A 22 -3.02 0.75 2.94
CA VAL A 22 -3.86 1.90 3.26
C VAL A 22 -4.98 1.41 4.17
N TYR A 23 -4.85 1.63 5.47
CA TYR A 23 -5.87 1.27 6.45
C TYR A 23 -6.94 2.34 6.54
N LYS A 24 -8.16 1.99 6.17
CA LYS A 24 -9.34 2.83 6.28
C LYS A 24 -9.85 2.78 7.71
N LYS A 25 -9.91 3.94 8.36
CA LYS A 25 -10.38 4.07 9.75
C LYS A 25 -11.66 4.91 9.84
N VAL A 26 -12.47 4.61 10.84
CA VAL A 26 -13.54 5.51 11.31
C VAL A 26 -13.00 6.49 12.35
N GLU A 27 -13.80 7.50 12.74
CA GLU A 27 -13.37 8.61 13.61
C GLU A 27 -12.82 8.16 14.98
N ASP A 28 -13.29 7.03 15.51
CA ASP A 28 -12.80 6.44 16.77
C ASP A 28 -11.45 5.71 16.63
N GLY A 29 -10.88 5.69 15.42
CA GLY A 29 -9.61 5.04 15.10
C GLY A 29 -9.73 3.54 14.79
N LYS A 30 -10.93 2.94 14.83
CA LYS A 30 -11.14 1.55 14.44
C LYS A 30 -10.89 1.39 12.94
N VAL A 31 -10.05 0.41 12.58
CA VAL A 31 -9.84 -0.03 11.19
C VAL A 31 -11.07 -0.80 10.72
N ILE A 32 -11.62 -0.41 9.58
CA ILE A 32 -12.81 -1.04 8.97
C ILE A 32 -12.53 -1.71 7.63
N ALA A 33 -11.43 -1.33 6.98
CA ALA A 33 -10.99 -1.96 5.74
C ALA A 33 -9.50 -1.66 5.49
N THR A 34 -8.91 -2.40 4.55
CA THR A 34 -7.58 -2.09 4.02
C THR A 34 -7.54 -2.22 2.51
N TYR A 35 -6.79 -1.34 1.86
CA TYR A 35 -6.31 -1.56 0.51
C TYR A 35 -4.83 -1.94 0.59
N ARG A 36 -4.52 -3.17 0.18
CA ARG A 36 -3.17 -3.71 0.11
C ARG A 36 -2.70 -3.70 -1.33
N ILE A 37 -1.72 -2.86 -1.62
CA ILE A 37 -1.09 -2.75 -2.93
C ILE A 37 0.20 -3.58 -2.87
N VAL A 38 0.23 -4.70 -3.59
CA VAL A 38 1.38 -5.61 -3.65
C VAL A 38 2.09 -5.46 -4.98
N TYR A 39 3.32 -4.96 -4.94
CA TYR A 39 4.16 -4.67 -6.09
C TYR A 39 5.16 -5.82 -6.30
N TYR A 40 5.04 -6.49 -7.44
CA TYR A 40 5.99 -7.48 -7.94
C TYR A 40 6.76 -6.92 -9.13
N ALA A 41 7.84 -7.60 -9.54
CA ALA A 41 8.70 -7.17 -10.63
C ALA A 41 7.97 -6.98 -11.99
N ASN A 42 6.85 -7.69 -12.21
CA ASN A 42 6.14 -7.71 -13.49
C ASN A 42 4.69 -7.20 -13.40
N THR A 43 4.10 -7.16 -12.21
CA THR A 43 2.71 -6.75 -12.00
C THR A 43 2.51 -6.20 -10.59
N THR A 44 1.45 -5.43 -10.42
CA THR A 44 0.99 -4.96 -9.12
C THR A 44 -0.48 -5.32 -8.95
N PHE A 45 -0.84 -5.86 -7.79
CA PHE A 45 -2.24 -6.12 -7.44
C PHE A 45 -2.70 -5.15 -6.37
N VAL A 46 -3.94 -4.70 -6.48
CA VAL A 46 -4.64 -3.97 -5.43
C VAL A 46 -5.68 -4.90 -4.83
N ILE A 47 -5.55 -5.19 -3.55
CA ILE A 47 -6.41 -6.10 -2.82
C ILE A 47 -7.19 -5.29 -1.78
N TYR A 48 -8.51 -5.37 -1.84
CA TYR A 48 -9.39 -4.79 -0.82
C TYR A 48 -9.82 -5.87 0.17
N GLU A 49 -9.80 -5.54 1.47
CA GLU A 49 -10.28 -6.42 2.53
C GLU A 49 -11.11 -5.61 3.55
N ASP A 50 -12.28 -6.12 3.92
CA ASP A 50 -13.16 -5.52 4.93
C ASP A 50 -13.09 -6.26 6.28
N ASP A 51 -13.70 -5.69 7.32
CA ASP A 51 -13.72 -6.29 8.66
C ASP A 51 -14.67 -7.51 8.81
N LYS A 52 -15.21 -8.04 7.70
CA LYS A 52 -16.21 -9.13 7.71
C LYS A 52 -15.63 -10.51 7.42
N TYR A 53 -14.30 -10.65 7.42
CA TYR A 53 -13.59 -11.93 7.25
C TYR A 53 -13.95 -12.69 5.97
N ARG A 54 -14.33 -11.97 4.91
CA ARG A 54 -14.66 -12.57 3.60
C ARG A 54 -13.43 -12.95 2.78
N GLY A 55 -12.24 -12.59 3.26
CA GLY A 55 -11.00 -12.65 2.51
C GLY A 55 -10.82 -11.40 1.64
N GLY A 56 -9.59 -11.20 1.16
CA GLY A 56 -9.27 -10.09 0.27
C GLY A 56 -9.75 -10.34 -1.17
N GLU A 57 -10.28 -9.30 -1.80
CA GLU A 57 -10.68 -9.28 -3.21
C GLU A 57 -9.68 -8.47 -4.03
N VAL A 58 -9.22 -9.01 -5.16
CA VAL A 58 -8.40 -8.24 -6.11
C VAL A 58 -9.33 -7.27 -6.85
N VAL A 59 -9.18 -5.98 -6.55
CA VAL A 59 -10.02 -4.91 -7.12
C VAL A 59 -9.35 -4.21 -8.30
N ASP A 60 -8.03 -4.35 -8.44
CA ASP A 60 -7.28 -3.81 -9.57
C ASP A 60 -6.00 -4.61 -9.86
N ILE A 61 -5.57 -4.59 -11.12
CA ILE A 61 -4.31 -5.18 -11.58
C ILE A 61 -3.66 -4.19 -12.54
N ILE A 62 -2.49 -3.69 -12.16
CA ILE A 62 -1.77 -2.67 -12.93
C ILE A 62 -0.37 -3.14 -13.31
N PRO A 63 0.25 -2.55 -14.35
CA PRO A 63 1.66 -2.77 -14.65
C PRO A 63 2.56 -2.43 -13.47
N SER A 64 3.70 -3.10 -13.38
CA SER A 64 4.70 -2.82 -12.34
C SER A 64 5.39 -1.48 -12.58
N SER A 65 5.01 -0.46 -11.81
CA SER A 65 5.74 0.81 -11.71
C SER A 65 5.48 1.48 -10.36
N ILE A 66 6.49 2.19 -9.83
CA ILE A 66 6.35 2.98 -8.59
C ILE A 66 5.32 4.09 -8.77
N GLU A 67 5.31 4.77 -9.92
CA GLU A 67 4.30 5.78 -10.25
C GLU A 67 2.87 5.18 -10.22
N GLY A 68 2.71 3.94 -10.69
CA GLY A 68 1.43 3.22 -10.63
C GLY A 68 1.00 2.92 -9.19
N VAL A 69 1.94 2.47 -8.36
CA VAL A 69 1.71 2.26 -6.92
C VAL A 69 1.31 3.58 -6.26
N LYS A 70 2.02 4.67 -6.51
CA LYS A 70 1.69 6.01 -6.00
C LYS A 70 0.26 6.42 -6.37
N LYS A 71 -0.14 6.25 -7.64
CA LYS A 71 -1.50 6.58 -8.10
C LYS A 71 -2.56 5.81 -7.32
N GLU A 72 -2.37 4.52 -7.10
CA GLU A 72 -3.31 3.72 -6.31
C GLU A 72 -3.31 4.11 -4.82
N VAL A 73 -2.15 4.42 -4.23
CA VAL A 73 -2.09 4.94 -2.85
C VAL A 73 -2.93 6.21 -2.73
N LEU A 74 -2.70 7.21 -3.59
CA LEU A 74 -3.41 8.48 -3.57
C LEU A 74 -4.91 8.34 -3.86
N LYS A 75 -5.29 7.37 -4.69
CA LYS A 75 -6.69 7.06 -5.01
C LYS A 75 -7.49 6.60 -3.79
N TYR A 76 -6.88 5.83 -2.88
CA TYR A 76 -7.59 5.25 -1.73
C TYR A 76 -7.32 5.94 -0.40
N TYR A 77 -6.22 6.70 -0.29
CA TYR A 77 -5.80 7.36 0.94
C TYR A 77 -6.56 8.66 1.21
N GLU A 78 -7.06 8.82 2.44
CA GLU A 78 -7.72 10.03 2.95
C GLU A 78 -6.86 10.66 4.05
N ASP A 79 -6.34 11.87 3.80
CA ASP A 79 -5.42 12.56 4.71
C ASP A 79 -6.07 12.91 6.06
N GLY A 80 -5.30 12.76 7.13
CA GLY A 80 -5.77 12.98 8.50
C GLY A 80 -6.65 11.88 9.09
N LYS A 81 -7.08 10.90 8.28
CA LYS A 81 -7.94 9.81 8.73
C LYS A 81 -7.28 8.45 8.59
N ASP A 82 -6.67 8.17 7.45
CA ASP A 82 -6.14 6.83 7.16
C ASP A 82 -4.70 6.67 7.63
N ASP A 83 -4.32 5.41 7.87
CA ASP A 83 -2.93 5.06 8.13
C ASP A 83 -2.31 4.43 6.88
N LEU A 84 -1.11 4.91 6.54
CA LEU A 84 -0.29 4.35 5.47
C LEU A 84 0.89 3.60 6.06
N ILE A 85 1.05 2.34 5.68
CA ILE A 85 2.19 1.50 6.04
C ILE A 85 2.89 1.01 4.77
N VAL A 86 4.20 1.16 4.70
CA VAL A 86 5.03 0.75 3.56
C VAL A 86 6.06 -0.28 4.01
N THR A 87 6.06 -1.48 3.44
CA THR A 87 7.05 -2.52 3.74
C THR A 87 7.61 -3.13 2.47
N GLY A 88 8.91 -3.40 2.43
CA GLY A 88 9.52 -4.03 1.25
C GLY A 88 11.00 -3.74 1.11
N GLU A 89 11.51 -3.92 -0.11
CA GLU A 89 12.88 -3.59 -0.43
C GLU A 89 13.15 -2.08 -0.35
N GLN A 90 14.28 -1.72 0.25
CA GLN A 90 14.67 -0.33 0.48
C GLN A 90 14.67 0.51 -0.80
N ASP A 91 15.27 0.02 -1.89
CA ASP A 91 15.40 0.77 -3.15
C ASP A 91 14.05 1.16 -3.78
N TYR A 92 13.01 0.35 -3.56
CA TYR A 92 11.66 0.63 -4.07
C TYR A 92 10.85 1.43 -3.05
N GLY A 93 11.00 1.11 -1.77
CA GLY A 93 10.34 1.81 -0.68
C GLY A 93 10.75 3.28 -0.58
N GLU A 94 12.05 3.58 -0.64
CA GLU A 94 12.57 4.95 -0.60
C GLU A 94 12.08 5.76 -1.80
N LYS A 95 12.16 5.21 -3.02
CA LYS A 95 11.61 5.87 -4.23
C LYS A 95 10.14 6.21 -4.09
N LEU A 96 9.34 5.27 -3.58
CA LEU A 96 7.92 5.53 -3.37
C LEU A 96 7.72 6.62 -2.32
N LEU A 97 8.44 6.58 -1.20
CA LEU A 97 8.33 7.58 -0.14
C LEU A 97 8.72 8.98 -0.62
N ASP A 98 9.80 9.10 -1.39
CA ASP A 98 10.24 10.36 -1.98
C ASP A 98 9.13 10.96 -2.85
N GLU A 99 8.55 10.16 -3.76
CA GLU A 99 7.46 10.61 -4.63
C GLU A 99 6.17 10.96 -3.86
N LEU A 100 5.96 10.40 -2.68
CA LEU A 100 4.77 10.58 -1.84
C LEU A 100 4.88 11.76 -0.86
N LEU A 101 6.10 12.17 -0.50
CA LEU A 101 6.38 13.22 0.48
C LEU A 101 6.78 14.56 -0.16
N GLU A 102 7.08 14.57 -1.46
CA GLU A 102 7.28 15.80 -2.24
C GLU A 102 5.96 16.55 -2.59
N GLU A 103 4.80 15.97 -2.26
CA GLU A 103 3.46 16.59 -2.35
C GLU A 103 2.92 17.09 -0.99
#